data_AF-A0A158GRC1-F1
#
_entry.id   AF-A0A158GRC1-F1
#
_cell.length_a   1.000
_cell.length_b   1.000
_cell.length_c   1.000
_cell.angle_alpha   90.00
_cell.angle_beta   90.00
_cell.angle_gamma   90.00
#
_symmetry.space_group_name_H-M   'P 1'
#
loop_
_entity.id
_entity.type
_entity.pdbx_description
1 polymer ?
#
loop_
_entity_poly.entity_id
_entity_poly.type
_entity_poly.pdbx_seq_one_letter_code
_entity_poly.pdbx_strand_id
1 'polypeptide(L)'
;MTDEKRNARPADISPESLDRFARKTASALRARVAEKPQRDMFDKGELWRRHQRDNGQIEAIDKLSRANLARLRANLKRLNPLEYDFVTKFDKRPFYATHFTPAERDRDGETTLYSRKKLIEKGITFDLSHSQAADLAEAANDDYVFFSLECGRTPKKASSRFGDVLYRFDLASSRVGSRFEHAWLSLNDMVAPPDNTLPRRVPGLPESDYRKVNNAVDVYNKPTYVFSGGSMMVGVALSIVELTRDLTPDSQRKLLSALSDDDTDKTLNGLFRPELKLARFLITDKFEKHLDETSGAAPPSLPPTPASPTYMDILDAYHGGPSRGSDSDSASNYSQDSME
;
A
#
# COMPACT_ATOMS: atom_id res chain seq x y z
N MET A 1 -13.44 64.12 -29.89
CA MET A 1 -13.75 62.67 -29.81
C MET A 1 -12.44 61.92 -29.87
N THR A 2 -11.78 61.78 -28.72
CA THR A 2 -10.57 60.98 -28.57
C THR A 2 -10.94 59.73 -27.81
N ASP A 3 -10.82 58.62 -28.52
CA ASP A 3 -11.19 57.28 -28.11
C ASP A 3 -10.05 56.74 -27.21
N GLU A 4 -10.15 56.97 -25.90
CA GLU A 4 -9.28 56.33 -24.91
C GLU A 4 -9.65 54.85 -24.81
N LYS A 5 -9.02 54.05 -25.67
CA LYS A 5 -8.88 52.61 -25.46
C LYS A 5 -8.22 52.38 -24.11
N ARG A 6 -9.04 52.09 -23.09
CA ARG A 6 -8.58 51.50 -21.82
C ARG A 6 -7.84 50.22 -22.13
N ASN A 7 -6.51 50.31 -22.15
CA ASN A 7 -5.60 49.20 -21.97
C ASN A 7 -5.86 48.61 -20.57
N ALA A 8 -6.82 47.70 -20.47
CA ALA A 8 -6.96 46.86 -19.30
C ALA A 8 -5.71 45.98 -19.25
N ARG A 9 -4.77 46.32 -18.36
CA ARG A 9 -3.67 45.42 -18.00
C ARG A 9 -4.31 44.09 -17.58
N PRO A 10 -3.82 42.93 -18.05
CA PRO A 10 -4.27 41.65 -17.52
C PRO A 10 -4.11 41.70 -15.99
N ALA A 11 -5.18 41.39 -15.26
CA ALA A 11 -5.20 41.43 -13.81
C ALA A 11 -4.00 40.64 -13.28
N ASP A 12 -3.14 41.28 -12.49
CA ASP A 12 -2.02 40.63 -11.82
C ASP A 12 -2.57 39.44 -11.02
N ILE A 13 -2.27 38.23 -11.49
CA ILE A 13 -2.68 37.01 -10.80
C ILE A 13 -1.86 36.94 -9.52
N SER A 14 -2.53 36.98 -8.37
CA SER A 14 -1.84 36.93 -7.09
C SER A 14 -1.01 35.65 -6.94
N PRO A 15 0.13 35.69 -6.20
CA PRO A 15 0.93 34.49 -5.92
C PRO A 15 0.11 33.34 -5.32
N GLU A 16 -0.86 33.65 -4.47
CA GLU A 16 -1.79 32.67 -3.88
C GLU A 16 -2.68 31.99 -4.93
N SER A 17 -3.11 32.73 -5.95
CA SER A 17 -3.94 32.21 -7.03
C SER A 17 -3.13 31.28 -7.94
N LEU A 18 -1.89 31.65 -8.25
CA LEU A 18 -0.95 30.81 -8.99
C LEU A 18 -0.64 29.51 -8.25
N ASP A 19 -0.35 29.60 -6.96
CA ASP A 19 -0.05 28.42 -6.14
C ASP A 19 -1.29 27.50 -6.00
N ARG A 20 -2.49 28.05 -5.80
CA ARG A 20 -3.74 27.27 -5.79
C ARG A 20 -3.96 26.56 -7.12
N PHE A 21 -3.73 27.25 -8.24
CA PHE A 21 -3.83 26.65 -9.57
C PHE A 21 -2.81 25.52 -9.75
N ALA A 22 -1.55 25.75 -9.40
CA ALA A 22 -0.49 24.74 -9.49
C ALA A 22 -0.83 23.50 -8.65
N ARG A 23 -1.33 23.66 -7.42
CA ARG A 23 -1.76 22.56 -6.56
C ARG A 23 -2.91 21.75 -7.19
N LYS A 24 -3.91 22.42 -7.75
CA LYS A 24 -5.02 21.76 -8.46
C LYS A 24 -4.56 20.99 -9.70
N THR A 25 -3.69 21.59 -10.50
CA THR A 25 -3.13 20.96 -11.71
C THR A 25 -2.28 19.74 -11.35
N ALA A 26 -1.41 19.86 -10.34
CA ALA A 26 -0.63 18.73 -9.85
C ALA A 26 -1.52 17.60 -9.33
N SER A 27 -2.59 17.93 -8.60
CA SER A 27 -3.55 16.95 -8.11
C SER A 27 -4.28 16.21 -9.23
N ALA A 28 -4.74 16.94 -10.26
CA ALA A 28 -5.37 16.34 -11.43
C ALA A 28 -4.42 15.40 -12.20
N LEU A 29 -3.15 15.78 -12.34
CA LEU A 29 -2.14 14.92 -12.96
C LEU A 29 -1.91 13.64 -12.16
N ARG A 30 -1.84 13.72 -10.83
CA ARG A 30 -1.70 12.53 -9.96
C ARG A 30 -2.92 11.63 -10.02
N ALA A 31 -4.12 12.19 -10.05
CA ALA A 31 -5.36 11.42 -10.25
C ALA A 31 -5.31 10.65 -11.58
N ARG A 32 -4.87 11.31 -12.67
CA ARG A 32 -4.71 10.70 -14.00
C ARG A 32 -3.66 9.56 -13.99
N VAL A 33 -2.57 9.73 -13.24
CA VAL A 33 -1.54 8.69 -13.05
C VAL A 33 -2.11 7.48 -12.31
N ALA A 34 -2.99 7.71 -11.32
CA ALA A 34 -3.61 6.64 -10.53
C ALA A 34 -4.72 5.87 -11.27
N GLU A 35 -5.36 6.50 -12.27
CA GLU A 35 -6.50 5.93 -12.99
C GLU A 35 -6.22 4.57 -13.63
N LYS A 36 -5.10 4.43 -14.35
CA LYS A 36 -4.75 3.15 -15.01
C LYS A 36 -4.40 2.04 -14.00
N PRO A 37 -3.47 2.23 -13.05
CA PRO A 37 -3.20 1.25 -11.99
C PRO A 37 -4.47 0.78 -11.29
N GLN A 38 -5.34 1.72 -10.96
CA GLN A 38 -6.57 1.42 -10.25
C GLN A 38 -7.57 0.66 -11.12
N ARG A 39 -7.76 1.07 -12.38
CA ARG A 39 -8.56 0.32 -13.33
C ARG A 39 -8.06 -1.11 -13.46
N ASP A 40 -6.77 -1.27 -13.75
CA ASP A 40 -6.16 -2.59 -13.94
C ASP A 40 -6.32 -3.46 -12.68
N MET A 41 -6.17 -2.87 -11.49
CA MET A 41 -6.41 -3.55 -10.21
C MET A 41 -7.85 -4.04 -10.09
N PHE A 42 -8.84 -3.19 -10.33
CA PHE A 42 -10.25 -3.58 -10.25
C PHE A 42 -10.62 -4.58 -11.35
N ASP A 43 -10.16 -4.41 -12.58
CA ASP A 43 -10.54 -5.23 -13.74
C ASP A 43 -9.92 -6.64 -13.66
N LYS A 44 -8.68 -6.75 -13.19
CA LYS A 44 -7.89 -7.98 -13.26
C LYS A 44 -7.79 -8.72 -11.93
N GLY A 45 -7.87 -8.01 -10.80
CA GLY A 45 -7.66 -8.63 -9.49
C GLY A 45 -8.90 -9.37 -9.00
N GLU A 46 -8.76 -10.66 -8.74
CA GLU A 46 -9.86 -11.53 -8.32
C GLU A 46 -10.57 -11.04 -7.05
N LEU A 47 -9.81 -10.46 -6.11
CA LEU A 47 -10.29 -9.91 -4.84
C LEU A 47 -11.27 -8.75 -5.03
N TRP A 48 -11.19 -8.07 -6.17
CA TRP A 48 -11.98 -6.88 -6.47
C TRP A 48 -13.25 -7.17 -7.27
N ARG A 49 -13.47 -8.39 -7.75
CA ARG A 49 -14.59 -8.76 -8.64
C ARG A 49 -15.97 -8.34 -8.10
N ARG A 50 -16.21 -8.48 -6.78
CA ARG A 50 -17.49 -8.07 -6.15
C ARG A 50 -17.66 -6.56 -6.00
N HIS A 51 -16.60 -5.79 -6.25
CA HIS A 51 -16.55 -4.34 -6.20
C HIS A 51 -16.40 -3.73 -7.61
N GLN A 52 -16.44 -4.55 -8.67
CA GLN A 52 -16.62 -4.09 -10.04
C GLN A 52 -18.08 -3.65 -10.23
N ARG A 53 -18.34 -2.61 -11.03
CA ARG A 53 -19.71 -2.25 -11.41
C ARG A 53 -20.14 -3.02 -12.65
N ASP A 54 -21.44 -3.30 -12.73
CA ASP A 54 -22.10 -3.97 -13.87
C ASP A 54 -22.01 -3.19 -15.21
N ASN A 55 -21.46 -1.96 -15.24
CA ASN A 55 -21.42 -1.09 -16.42
C ASN A 55 -20.00 -0.67 -16.87
N GLY A 56 -18.94 -1.32 -16.38
CA GLY A 56 -17.56 -1.00 -16.75
C GLY A 56 -17.03 0.33 -16.17
N GLN A 57 -17.78 0.99 -15.29
CA GLN A 57 -17.27 2.12 -14.51
C GLN A 57 -16.57 1.60 -13.25
N ILE A 58 -15.30 1.92 -13.09
CA ILE A 58 -14.51 1.51 -11.91
C ILE A 58 -15.14 2.14 -10.65
N GLU A 59 -15.44 1.35 -9.62
CA GLU A 59 -15.65 1.93 -8.31
C GLU A 59 -14.34 2.58 -7.88
N ALA A 60 -14.33 3.92 -7.83
CA ALA A 60 -13.14 4.59 -7.36
C ALA A 60 -12.79 4.05 -5.96
N ILE A 61 -11.50 3.79 -5.68
CA ILE A 61 -11.04 3.41 -4.35
C ILE A 61 -11.55 4.40 -3.28
N ASP A 62 -11.74 5.66 -3.68
CA ASP A 62 -12.39 6.72 -2.90
C ASP A 62 -13.87 6.49 -2.60
N LYS A 63 -14.63 5.86 -3.50
CA LYS A 63 -16.01 5.47 -3.23
C LYS A 63 -16.03 4.33 -2.21
N LEU A 64 -15.19 3.32 -2.38
CA LEU A 64 -15.07 2.20 -1.44
C LEU A 64 -14.64 2.71 -0.05
N SER A 65 -13.59 3.53 0.01
CA SER A 65 -13.11 4.22 1.21
C SER A 65 -14.21 4.99 1.94
N ARG A 66 -15.01 5.79 1.22
CA ARG A 66 -16.14 6.53 1.80
C ARG A 66 -17.23 5.60 2.35
N ALA A 67 -17.56 4.53 1.62
CA ALA A 67 -18.55 3.55 2.06
C ALA A 67 -18.07 2.80 3.33
N ASN A 68 -16.80 2.41 3.35
CA ASN A 68 -16.16 1.75 4.50
C ASN A 68 -16.15 2.66 5.74
N LEU A 69 -15.80 3.94 5.56
CA LEU A 69 -15.79 4.90 6.65
C LEU A 69 -17.21 5.17 7.17
N ALA A 70 -18.21 5.24 6.28
CA ALA A 70 -19.61 5.38 6.67
C ALA A 70 -20.09 4.16 7.47
N ARG A 71 -19.75 2.94 7.01
CA ARG A 71 -20.02 1.69 7.73
C ARG A 71 -19.40 1.69 9.12
N LEU A 72 -18.11 2.03 9.22
CA LEU A 72 -17.42 2.09 10.51
C LEU A 72 -18.10 3.06 11.47
N ARG A 73 -18.43 4.27 11.01
CA ARG A 73 -19.14 5.27 11.83
C ARG A 73 -20.52 4.79 12.27
N ALA A 74 -21.26 4.13 11.39
CA ALA A 74 -22.58 3.57 11.71
C ALA A 74 -22.48 2.43 12.73
N ASN A 75 -21.52 1.52 12.56
CA ASN A 75 -21.30 0.38 13.46
C ASN A 75 -20.82 0.84 14.84
N LEU A 76 -19.88 1.79 14.87
CA LEU A 76 -19.30 2.30 16.10
C LEU A 76 -20.27 3.19 16.89
N LYS A 77 -21.26 3.79 16.22
CA LYS A 77 -22.20 4.74 16.84
C LYS A 77 -21.41 5.84 17.58
N ARG A 78 -21.88 6.25 18.75
CA ARG A 78 -21.20 7.23 19.59
C ARG A 78 -19.95 6.62 20.22
N LEU A 79 -18.81 7.26 20.02
CA LEU A 79 -17.57 6.93 20.72
C LEU A 79 -17.67 7.29 22.20
N ASN A 80 -17.16 6.42 23.06
CA ASN A 80 -16.98 6.77 24.48
C ASN A 80 -15.79 7.76 24.65
N PRO A 81 -15.61 8.39 25.82
CA PRO A 81 -14.55 9.39 26.01
C PRO A 81 -13.14 8.90 25.70
N LEU A 82 -12.81 7.65 26.06
CA LEU A 82 -11.51 7.05 25.81
C LEU A 82 -11.28 6.83 24.30
N GLU A 83 -12.28 6.29 23.60
CA GLU A 83 -12.22 6.07 22.15
C GLU A 83 -12.11 7.39 21.38
N TYR A 84 -12.88 8.41 21.80
CA TYR A 84 -12.83 9.74 21.19
C TYR A 84 -11.45 10.39 21.38
N ASP A 85 -10.91 10.32 22.60
CA ASP A 85 -9.57 10.85 22.90
C ASP A 85 -8.50 10.11 22.10
N PHE A 86 -8.57 8.78 22.00
CA PHE A 86 -7.69 8.00 21.14
C PHE A 86 -7.75 8.46 19.67
N VAL A 87 -8.93 8.49 19.06
CA VAL A 87 -9.08 8.85 17.63
C VAL A 87 -8.58 10.26 17.36
N THR A 88 -8.93 11.23 18.22
CA THR A 88 -8.52 12.63 18.04
C THR A 88 -7.03 12.86 18.23
N LYS A 89 -6.37 12.07 19.10
CA LYS A 89 -4.92 12.10 19.26
C LYS A 89 -4.21 11.36 18.14
N PHE A 90 -4.72 10.20 17.73
CA PHE A 90 -4.17 9.39 16.63
C PHE A 90 -4.03 10.22 15.36
N ASP A 91 -5.09 10.93 14.96
CA ASP A 91 -5.11 11.75 13.74
C ASP A 91 -4.06 12.88 13.72
N LYS A 92 -3.57 13.30 14.90
CA LYS A 92 -2.58 14.36 15.06
C LYS A 92 -1.15 13.84 15.17
N ARG A 93 -0.94 12.52 15.14
CA ARG A 93 0.39 11.91 15.27
C ARG A 93 1.22 12.12 14.01
N PRO A 94 2.55 12.20 14.14
CA PRO A 94 3.44 12.24 12.99
C PRO A 94 3.52 10.84 12.36
N PHE A 95 2.85 10.65 11.23
CA PHE A 95 2.91 9.41 10.45
C PHE A 95 3.88 9.52 9.29
N TYR A 96 4.60 8.43 9.06
CA TYR A 96 5.56 8.29 7.98
C TYR A 96 5.18 7.10 7.11
N ALA A 97 5.19 7.31 5.79
CA ALA A 97 5.26 6.20 4.85
C ALA A 97 6.72 5.74 4.77
N THR A 98 6.97 4.45 4.97
CA THR A 98 8.34 3.89 4.97
C THR A 98 8.52 2.82 3.89
N HIS A 99 9.65 2.86 3.20
CA HIS A 99 9.98 1.95 2.11
C HIS A 99 11.41 1.47 2.25
N PHE A 100 11.61 0.16 2.12
CA PHE A 100 12.92 -0.48 2.12
C PHE A 100 13.28 -0.94 0.70
N THR A 101 14.52 -0.71 0.30
CA THR A 101 15.07 -1.09 -1.01
C THR A 101 16.53 -1.52 -0.83
N PRO A 102 17.05 -2.48 -1.60
CA PRO A 102 18.44 -2.92 -1.48
C PRO A 102 19.41 -2.00 -2.23
N ALA A 103 18.88 -1.04 -2.99
CA ALA A 103 19.66 -0.10 -3.77
C ALA A 103 19.25 1.32 -3.39
N GLU A 104 20.25 2.22 -3.35
CA GLU A 104 20.00 3.65 -3.24
C GLU A 104 19.17 4.13 -4.44
N ARG A 105 18.18 4.96 -4.12
CA ARG A 105 17.22 5.53 -5.06
C ARG A 105 17.28 7.05 -5.13
N ASP A 106 18.14 7.64 -4.31
CA ASP A 106 18.41 9.06 -4.32
C ASP A 106 19.55 9.44 -5.28
N ARG A 107 19.34 10.51 -6.03
CA ARG A 107 20.34 11.14 -6.91
C ARG A 107 20.08 12.64 -6.91
N ASP A 108 21.15 13.43 -6.80
CA ASP A 108 21.09 14.89 -6.86
C ASP A 108 20.09 15.52 -5.87
N GLY A 109 19.91 14.90 -4.69
CA GLY A 109 19.00 15.37 -3.64
C GLY A 109 17.52 14.99 -3.83
N GLU A 110 17.19 14.20 -4.85
CA GLU A 110 15.84 13.69 -5.11
C GLU A 110 15.82 12.15 -5.05
N THR A 111 14.80 11.57 -4.42
CA THR A 111 14.58 10.12 -4.45
C THR A 111 13.46 9.75 -5.40
N THR A 112 13.65 8.64 -6.13
CA THR A 112 12.63 8.07 -7.01
C THR A 112 12.36 6.61 -6.70
N LEU A 113 11.12 6.31 -6.32
CA LEU A 113 10.63 4.94 -6.13
C LEU A 113 9.70 4.57 -7.28
N TYR A 114 9.83 3.35 -7.79
CA TYR A 114 9.05 2.84 -8.92
C TYR A 114 8.23 1.61 -8.51
N SER A 115 7.01 1.48 -9.04
CA SER A 115 6.22 0.26 -8.96
C SER A 115 6.92 -0.87 -9.70
N ARG A 116 6.51 -2.12 -9.44
CA ARG A 116 7.02 -3.29 -10.16
C ARG A 116 6.87 -3.12 -11.67
N LYS A 117 5.66 -2.78 -12.14
CA LYS A 117 5.44 -2.52 -13.58
C LYS A 117 6.35 -1.42 -14.11
N LYS A 118 6.58 -0.35 -13.35
CA LYS A 118 7.44 0.75 -13.80
C LYS A 118 8.93 0.37 -13.82
N LEU A 119 9.38 -0.49 -12.92
CA LEU A 119 10.73 -1.07 -12.95
C LEU A 119 10.94 -1.92 -14.22
N ILE A 120 9.97 -2.78 -14.54
CA ILE A 120 9.98 -3.59 -15.78
C ILE A 120 9.99 -2.69 -17.02
N GLU A 121 9.07 -1.72 -17.11
CA GLU A 121 9.01 -0.75 -18.22
C GLU A 121 10.35 -0.01 -18.45
N LYS A 122 11.14 0.20 -17.38
CA LYS A 122 12.41 0.91 -17.42
C LYS A 122 13.64 0.00 -17.54
N GLY A 123 13.46 -1.33 -17.56
CA GLY A 123 14.56 -2.29 -17.57
C GLY A 123 15.44 -2.22 -16.31
N ILE A 124 14.89 -1.76 -15.18
CA ILE A 124 15.61 -1.71 -13.90
C ILE A 124 15.53 -3.09 -13.26
N THR A 125 16.67 -3.70 -12.92
CA THR A 125 16.72 -5.00 -12.25
C THR A 125 16.27 -4.88 -10.80
N PHE A 126 15.50 -5.86 -10.33
CA PHE A 126 15.03 -5.98 -8.95
C PHE A 126 14.71 -7.44 -8.63
N ASP A 127 14.58 -7.77 -7.35
CA ASP A 127 14.22 -9.11 -6.91
C ASP A 127 12.75 -9.42 -7.23
N LEU A 128 12.54 -10.44 -8.09
CA LEU A 128 11.22 -10.87 -8.51
C LEU A 128 10.52 -11.75 -7.46
N SER A 129 11.25 -12.33 -6.51
CA SER A 129 10.74 -13.27 -5.50
C SER A 129 9.78 -12.63 -4.49
N HIS A 130 9.79 -11.30 -4.43
CA HIS A 130 8.98 -10.51 -3.52
C HIS A 130 7.50 -10.40 -3.87
N SER A 131 7.10 -10.78 -5.10
CA SER A 131 5.70 -10.85 -5.53
C SER A 131 5.49 -12.18 -6.26
N GLN A 132 4.66 -13.04 -5.72
CA GLN A 132 4.32 -14.33 -6.31
C GLN A 132 3.22 -14.19 -7.37
N ALA A 133 3.07 -15.19 -8.22
CA ALA A 133 2.03 -15.19 -9.27
C ALA A 133 0.61 -15.04 -8.68
N ALA A 134 0.37 -15.62 -7.50
CA ALA A 134 -0.88 -15.47 -6.77
C ALA A 134 -1.15 -14.00 -6.39
N ASP A 135 -0.15 -13.27 -5.88
CA ASP A 135 -0.30 -11.84 -5.54
C ASP A 135 -0.71 -11.01 -6.76
N LEU A 136 -0.11 -11.32 -7.92
CA LEU A 136 -0.38 -10.62 -9.18
C LEU A 136 -1.79 -10.91 -9.72
N ALA A 137 -2.26 -12.15 -9.60
CA ALA A 137 -3.58 -12.55 -10.06
C ALA A 137 -4.70 -12.10 -9.10
N GLU A 138 -4.48 -12.23 -7.80
CA GLU A 138 -5.52 -11.98 -6.79
C GLU A 138 -5.72 -10.49 -6.52
N ALA A 139 -4.65 -9.74 -6.29
CA ALA A 139 -4.74 -8.32 -5.96
C ALA A 139 -4.56 -7.39 -7.17
N ALA A 140 -3.81 -7.81 -8.20
CA ALA A 140 -3.48 -7.04 -9.41
C ALA A 140 -3.01 -5.59 -9.14
N ASN A 141 -2.29 -5.38 -8.04
CA ASN A 141 -1.83 -4.06 -7.57
C ASN A 141 -0.32 -3.84 -7.78
N ASP A 142 0.28 -4.53 -8.73
CA ASP A 142 1.71 -4.49 -9.08
C ASP A 142 2.17 -3.19 -9.74
N ASP A 143 1.24 -2.29 -10.09
CA ASP A 143 1.53 -0.93 -10.53
C ASP A 143 1.47 0.11 -9.40
N TYR A 144 1.59 -0.34 -8.15
CA TYR A 144 1.72 0.52 -6.97
C TYR A 144 3.12 0.38 -6.34
N VAL A 145 3.58 1.47 -5.71
CA VAL A 145 4.69 1.49 -4.76
C VAL A 145 4.10 1.26 -3.37
N PHE A 146 4.64 0.29 -2.65
CA PHE A 146 4.16 -0.11 -1.33
C PHE A 146 5.00 0.53 -0.24
N PHE A 147 4.32 1.01 0.81
CA PHE A 147 4.95 1.59 1.99
C PHE A 147 4.31 0.98 3.24
N SER A 148 5.12 0.74 4.27
CA SER A 148 4.62 0.52 5.62
C SER A 148 4.22 1.86 6.27
N LEU A 149 3.31 1.82 7.22
CA LEU A 149 2.94 2.98 8.04
C LEU A 149 3.66 2.94 9.39
N GLU A 150 4.44 3.97 9.69
CA GLU A 150 5.09 4.14 11.00
C GLU A 150 4.56 5.38 11.72
N CYS A 151 4.40 5.28 13.03
CA CYS A 151 4.10 6.41 13.90
C CYS A 151 5.36 6.88 14.65
N GLY A 152 5.62 8.18 14.61
CA GLY A 152 6.74 8.79 15.32
C GLY A 152 7.89 9.24 14.42
N ARG A 153 8.64 10.23 14.91
CA ARG A 153 9.76 10.83 14.18
C ARG A 153 11.01 9.96 14.12
N THR A 154 11.19 9.05 15.06
CA THR A 154 12.32 8.11 15.06
C THR A 154 11.97 6.86 14.26
N PRO A 155 12.81 6.39 13.33
CA PRO A 155 12.61 5.13 12.64
C PRO A 155 12.41 3.98 13.62
N LYS A 156 11.42 3.12 13.37
CA LYS A 156 11.09 2.00 14.26
C LYS A 156 11.58 0.65 13.74
N LYS A 157 11.84 0.57 12.43
CA LYS A 157 12.32 -0.63 11.75
C LYS A 157 13.74 -0.38 11.25
N ALA A 158 14.67 -1.25 11.63
CA ALA A 158 16.06 -1.16 11.20
C ALA A 158 16.31 -1.84 9.84
N SER A 159 15.63 -2.95 9.56
CA SER A 159 15.86 -3.75 8.35
C SER A 159 14.60 -4.42 7.81
N SER A 160 14.65 -4.85 6.54
CA SER A 160 13.55 -5.51 5.86
C SER A 160 14.07 -6.56 4.87
N ARG A 161 13.29 -7.61 4.59
CA ARG A 161 13.61 -8.53 3.48
C ARG A 161 13.75 -7.82 2.12
N PHE A 162 13.13 -6.64 2.01
CA PHE A 162 13.17 -5.80 0.82
C PHE A 162 14.44 -4.93 0.71
N GLY A 163 15.38 -5.01 1.67
CA GLY A 163 16.64 -4.27 1.65
C GLY A 163 16.96 -3.59 2.97
N ASP A 164 18.14 -2.98 3.01
CA ASP A 164 18.78 -2.33 4.16
C ASP A 164 18.78 -0.79 4.08
N VAL A 165 18.35 -0.22 2.96
CA VAL A 165 18.16 1.23 2.82
C VAL A 165 16.71 1.60 3.11
N LEU A 166 16.49 2.36 4.18
CA LEU A 166 15.18 2.85 4.60
C LEU A 166 14.95 4.29 4.11
N TYR A 167 13.89 4.48 3.34
CA TYR A 167 13.34 5.80 3.00
C TYR A 167 12.07 6.06 3.82
N ARG A 168 12.00 7.23 4.48
CA ARG A 168 10.82 7.67 5.24
C ARG A 168 10.29 9.00 4.70
N PHE A 169 8.97 9.10 4.61
CA PHE A 169 8.28 10.23 4.03
C PHE A 169 7.22 10.74 5.02
N ASP A 170 7.40 11.95 5.55
CA ASP A 170 6.47 12.59 6.48
C ASP A 170 5.13 12.91 5.79
N LEU A 171 4.07 12.20 6.15
CA LEU A 171 2.75 12.36 5.53
C LEU A 171 2.07 13.69 5.90
N ALA A 172 2.47 14.34 6.99
CA ALA A 172 1.95 15.65 7.40
C ALA A 172 2.58 16.80 6.60
N SER A 173 3.77 16.60 6.03
CA SER A 173 4.42 17.58 5.17
C SER A 173 3.59 17.82 3.91
N SER A 174 3.20 19.07 3.63
CA SER A 174 2.38 19.39 2.45
C SER A 174 3.01 18.96 1.11
N ARG A 175 4.35 18.97 1.03
CA ARG A 175 5.09 18.54 -0.17
C ARG A 175 4.99 17.03 -0.41
N VAL A 176 5.00 16.25 0.67
CA VAL A 176 4.93 14.78 0.63
C VAL A 176 3.48 14.33 0.65
N GLY A 177 2.67 14.77 1.61
CA GLY A 177 1.27 14.42 1.78
C GLY A 177 0.42 14.67 0.53
N SER A 178 0.68 15.74 -0.23
CA SER A 178 0.01 15.95 -1.52
C SER A 178 0.33 14.87 -2.55
N ARG A 179 1.47 14.18 -2.48
CA ARG A 179 1.77 13.02 -3.33
C ARG A 179 0.88 11.82 -3.01
N PHE A 180 0.47 11.68 -1.74
CA PHE A 180 -0.35 10.57 -1.25
C PHE A 180 -1.87 10.87 -1.28
N GLU A 181 -2.28 11.99 -1.88
CA GLU A 181 -3.70 12.39 -1.91
C GLU A 181 -4.60 11.37 -2.64
N HIS A 182 -4.05 10.67 -3.64
CA HIS A 182 -4.70 9.59 -4.40
C HIS A 182 -4.12 8.20 -4.07
N ALA A 183 -3.34 8.11 -2.99
CA ALA A 183 -2.90 6.83 -2.46
C ALA A 183 -4.04 6.16 -1.68
N TRP A 184 -3.91 4.86 -1.49
CA TRP A 184 -4.83 4.10 -0.65
C TRP A 184 -4.07 3.18 0.30
N LEU A 185 -4.77 2.73 1.34
CA LEU A 185 -4.24 1.94 2.44
C LEU A 185 -5.16 0.75 2.67
N SER A 186 -4.58 -0.44 2.82
CA SER A 186 -5.22 -1.59 3.47
C SER A 186 -4.61 -1.79 4.85
N LEU A 187 -5.39 -2.30 5.81
CA LEU A 187 -4.89 -2.52 7.18
C LEU A 187 -3.87 -3.66 7.26
N ASN A 188 -4.01 -4.67 6.40
CA ASN A 188 -3.08 -5.79 6.27
C ASN A 188 -2.79 -6.05 4.78
N ASP A 189 -1.85 -6.95 4.52
CA ASP A 189 -1.73 -7.62 3.22
C ASP A 189 -3.07 -8.28 2.90
N MET A 190 -3.59 -8.04 1.70
CA MET A 190 -4.94 -8.48 1.31
C MET A 190 -4.98 -9.89 0.73
N VAL A 191 -3.82 -10.47 0.38
CA VAL A 191 -3.71 -11.80 -0.22
C VAL A 191 -3.30 -12.81 0.87
N ALA A 192 -2.22 -12.52 1.57
CA ALA A 192 -1.68 -13.40 2.60
C ALA A 192 -1.35 -12.58 3.86
N PRO A 193 -2.36 -12.21 4.67
CA PRO A 193 -2.11 -11.43 5.86
C PRO A 193 -1.23 -12.25 6.83
N PRO A 194 -0.13 -11.67 7.31
CA PRO A 194 0.68 -12.32 8.34
C PRO A 194 -0.08 -12.32 9.67
N ASP A 195 0.28 -13.25 10.55
CA ASP A 195 -0.17 -13.21 11.95
C ASP A 195 0.13 -11.85 12.58
N ASN A 196 -0.75 -11.43 13.49
CA ASN A 196 -0.56 -10.19 14.22
C ASN A 196 0.67 -10.30 15.15
N THR A 197 1.31 -9.18 15.44
CA THR A 197 2.51 -9.15 16.31
C THR A 197 2.24 -8.50 17.67
N LEU A 198 0.98 -8.41 18.06
CA LEU A 198 0.54 -7.73 19.28
C LEU A 198 1.17 -8.32 20.56
N PRO A 199 1.29 -9.65 20.75
CA PRO A 199 1.93 -10.20 21.95
C PRO A 199 3.37 -9.71 22.15
N ARG A 200 4.11 -9.55 21.04
CA ARG A 200 5.49 -9.06 21.04
C ARG A 200 5.57 -7.54 21.26
N ARG A 201 4.66 -6.78 20.67
CA ARG A 201 4.70 -5.31 20.68
C ARG A 201 4.04 -4.69 21.90
N VAL A 202 2.97 -5.30 22.41
CA VAL A 202 2.18 -4.86 23.55
C VAL A 202 1.97 -6.08 24.49
N PRO A 203 2.99 -6.46 25.28
CA PRO A 203 2.91 -7.62 26.16
C PRO A 203 1.98 -7.38 27.35
N GLY A 204 1.47 -8.46 27.95
CA GLY A 204 0.64 -8.42 29.16
C GLY A 204 -0.82 -8.05 28.91
N LEU A 205 -1.39 -8.51 27.79
CA LEU A 205 -2.84 -8.68 27.64
C LEU A 205 -3.22 -10.12 27.99
N PRO A 206 -4.50 -10.42 28.30
CA PRO A 206 -4.97 -11.78 28.48
C PRO A 206 -4.83 -12.60 27.19
N GLU A 207 -4.49 -13.88 27.31
CA GLU A 207 -4.33 -14.79 26.16
C GLU A 207 -5.62 -14.93 25.31
N SER A 208 -6.80 -14.78 25.94
CA SER A 208 -8.06 -14.73 25.20
C SER A 208 -8.15 -13.55 24.24
N ASP A 209 -7.58 -12.39 24.61
CA ASP A 209 -7.62 -11.19 23.78
C ASP A 209 -6.59 -11.26 22.66
N TYR A 210 -5.40 -11.83 22.90
CA TYR A 210 -4.45 -12.12 21.81
C TYR A 210 -5.04 -13.05 20.76
N ARG A 211 -5.73 -14.12 21.18
CA ARG A 211 -6.42 -15.02 20.25
C ARG A 211 -7.53 -14.33 19.47
N LYS A 212 -8.32 -13.45 20.10
CA LYS A 212 -9.36 -12.66 19.39
C LYS A 212 -8.75 -11.79 18.30
N VAL A 213 -7.66 -11.07 18.62
CA VAL A 213 -6.95 -10.24 17.64
C VAL A 213 -6.39 -11.10 16.50
N ASN A 214 -5.79 -12.26 16.78
CA ASN A 214 -5.27 -13.12 15.73
C ASN A 214 -6.36 -13.65 14.81
N ASN A 215 -7.48 -14.08 15.38
CA ASN A 215 -8.63 -14.56 14.60
C ASN A 215 -9.30 -13.45 13.79
N ALA A 216 -9.09 -12.18 14.16
CA ALA A 216 -9.65 -11.04 13.44
C ALA A 216 -8.83 -10.66 12.19
N VAL A 217 -7.60 -11.16 12.02
CA VAL A 217 -6.72 -10.79 10.89
C VAL A 217 -7.43 -10.97 9.53
N ASP A 218 -8.14 -12.09 9.35
CA ASP A 218 -8.93 -12.41 8.13
C ASP A 218 -10.23 -11.60 7.98
N VAL A 219 -10.63 -10.87 9.01
CA VAL A 219 -11.75 -9.91 8.93
C VAL A 219 -11.22 -8.59 8.39
N TYR A 220 -10.05 -8.16 8.86
CA TYR A 220 -9.45 -6.86 8.56
C TYR A 220 -8.56 -6.83 7.32
N ASN A 221 -8.28 -7.97 6.67
CA ASN A 221 -7.56 -8.05 5.39
C ASN A 221 -8.44 -7.84 4.13
N LYS A 222 -9.69 -7.41 4.29
CA LYS A 222 -10.69 -7.34 3.21
C LYS A 222 -10.86 -5.93 2.62
N PRO A 223 -11.40 -5.80 1.38
CA PRO A 223 -11.76 -4.51 0.78
C PRO A 223 -12.61 -3.58 1.65
N THR A 224 -13.37 -4.11 2.61
CA THR A 224 -14.17 -3.34 3.59
C THR A 224 -13.36 -2.55 4.61
N TYR A 225 -12.04 -2.72 4.60
CA TYR A 225 -11.05 -2.04 5.44
C TYR A 225 -9.96 -1.34 4.61
N VAL A 226 -10.35 -0.87 3.42
CA VAL A 226 -9.53 -0.03 2.57
C VAL A 226 -9.95 1.43 2.70
N PHE A 227 -8.96 2.32 2.78
CA PHE A 227 -9.14 3.77 2.92
C PHE A 227 -8.23 4.51 1.95
N SER A 228 -8.59 5.73 1.58
CA SER A 228 -7.86 6.52 0.57
C SER A 228 -7.67 7.97 0.98
N GLY A 229 -6.59 8.58 0.46
CA GLY A 229 -6.25 9.98 0.65
C GLY A 229 -6.34 10.44 2.11
N GLY A 230 -7.00 11.57 2.33
CA GLY A 230 -7.19 12.14 3.68
C GLY A 230 -8.03 11.29 4.64
N SER A 231 -8.65 10.20 4.18
CA SER A 231 -9.43 9.28 5.04
C SER A 231 -8.60 8.14 5.62
N MET A 232 -7.35 7.96 5.20
CA MET A 232 -6.53 6.82 5.61
C MET A 232 -6.34 6.73 7.13
N MET A 233 -5.89 7.81 7.78
CA MET A 233 -5.56 7.77 9.21
C MET A 233 -6.80 7.59 10.09
N VAL A 234 -7.89 8.31 9.79
CA VAL A 234 -9.15 8.14 10.52
C VAL A 234 -9.75 6.74 10.32
N GLY A 235 -9.62 6.15 9.13
CA GLY A 235 -10.05 4.78 8.86
C GLY A 235 -9.29 3.76 9.71
N VAL A 236 -7.97 3.91 9.81
CA VAL A 236 -7.13 3.09 10.69
C VAL A 236 -7.54 3.26 12.16
N ALA A 237 -7.65 4.49 12.65
CA ALA A 237 -8.01 4.77 14.04
C ALA A 237 -9.37 4.15 14.43
N LEU A 238 -10.39 4.31 13.57
CA LEU A 238 -11.70 3.74 13.82
C LEU A 238 -11.71 2.21 13.73
N SER A 239 -10.85 1.62 12.89
CA SER A 239 -10.70 0.16 12.80
C SER A 239 -10.07 -0.43 14.07
N ILE A 240 -9.10 0.29 14.66
CA ILE A 240 -8.54 -0.06 15.99
C ILE A 240 -9.65 -0.01 17.05
N VAL A 241 -10.47 1.05 17.06
CA VAL A 241 -11.61 1.15 17.98
C VAL A 241 -12.61 0.00 17.78
N GLU A 242 -12.95 -0.34 16.54
CA GLU A 242 -13.86 -1.45 16.23
C GLU A 242 -13.33 -2.77 16.80
N LEU A 243 -12.07 -3.11 16.55
CA LEU A 243 -11.46 -4.35 17.03
C LEU A 243 -11.34 -4.38 18.56
N THR A 244 -10.95 -3.27 19.17
CA THR A 244 -10.72 -3.23 20.62
C THR A 244 -12.00 -3.41 21.42
N ARG A 245 -13.17 -3.01 20.92
CA ARG A 245 -14.46 -3.19 21.60
C ARG A 245 -14.79 -4.65 21.94
N ASP A 246 -14.25 -5.60 21.18
CA ASP A 246 -14.46 -7.03 21.43
C ASP A 246 -13.50 -7.62 22.48
N LEU A 247 -12.55 -6.82 22.98
CA LEU A 247 -11.55 -7.21 23.98
C LEU A 247 -12.03 -6.91 25.41
N THR A 248 -11.31 -7.42 26.42
CA THR A 248 -11.61 -7.09 27.81
C THR A 248 -11.45 -5.58 28.10
N PRO A 249 -12.17 -5.02 29.08
CA PRO A 249 -12.06 -3.59 29.42
C PRO A 249 -10.63 -3.14 29.77
N ASP A 250 -9.82 -4.00 30.37
CA ASP A 250 -8.41 -3.70 30.67
C ASP A 250 -7.55 -3.63 29.40
N SER A 251 -7.75 -4.56 28.46
CA SER A 251 -7.07 -4.53 27.15
C SER A 251 -7.49 -3.31 26.34
N GLN A 252 -8.79 -2.97 26.34
CA GLN A 252 -9.29 -1.74 25.72
C GLN A 252 -8.58 -0.51 26.29
N ARG A 253 -8.53 -0.38 27.62
CA ARG A 253 -7.83 0.72 28.30
C ARG A 253 -6.37 0.76 27.89
N LYS A 254 -5.67 -0.37 27.93
CA LYS A 254 -4.24 -0.42 27.60
C LYS A 254 -3.93 -0.02 26.16
N LEU A 255 -4.72 -0.51 25.19
CA LEU A 255 -4.50 -0.22 23.77
C LEU A 255 -4.93 1.20 23.39
N LEU A 256 -6.06 1.69 23.91
CA LEU A 256 -6.59 3.01 23.57
C LEU A 256 -5.97 4.15 24.39
N SER A 257 -5.29 3.84 25.49
CA SER A 257 -4.50 4.82 26.25
C SER A 257 -3.04 4.91 25.77
N ALA A 258 -2.73 4.41 24.57
CA ALA A 258 -1.44 4.60 23.93
C ALA A 258 -1.21 6.10 23.64
N LEU A 259 -0.50 6.79 24.54
CA LEU A 259 -0.34 8.24 24.50
C LEU A 259 1.01 8.71 23.95
N SER A 260 1.96 7.83 23.69
CA SER A 260 3.22 8.16 23.01
C SER A 260 3.18 7.74 21.54
N ASP A 261 4.07 8.32 20.73
CA ASP A 261 4.24 7.92 19.34
C ASP A 261 4.68 6.44 19.24
N ASP A 262 5.49 5.99 20.20
CA ASP A 262 6.00 4.61 20.28
C ASP A 262 4.89 3.62 20.65
N ASP A 263 4.05 3.95 21.63
CA ASP A 263 2.91 3.11 22.01
C ASP A 263 1.87 3.05 20.89
N THR A 264 1.67 4.18 20.18
CA THR A 264 0.80 4.24 19.01
C THR A 264 1.33 3.34 17.90
N ASP A 265 2.64 3.38 17.60
CA ASP A 265 3.27 2.51 16.61
C ASP A 265 3.14 1.03 17.01
N LYS A 266 3.45 0.69 18.27
CA LYS A 266 3.32 -0.67 18.80
C LYS A 266 1.90 -1.20 18.72
N THR A 267 0.91 -0.37 19.02
CA THR A 267 -0.51 -0.73 18.93
C THR A 267 -0.92 -0.92 17.48
N LEU A 268 -0.64 0.06 16.63
CA LEU A 268 -0.95 0.02 15.20
C LEU A 268 -0.32 -1.19 14.51
N ASN A 269 1.01 -1.32 14.59
CA ASN A 269 1.79 -2.36 13.93
C ASN A 269 1.74 -3.71 14.68
N GLY A 270 1.11 -3.74 15.86
CA GLY A 270 0.80 -4.94 16.62
C GLY A 270 -0.53 -5.55 16.20
N LEU A 271 -1.57 -4.73 16.10
CA LEU A 271 -2.91 -5.13 15.67
C LEU A 271 -2.98 -5.38 14.16
N PHE A 272 -2.33 -4.51 13.38
CA PHE A 272 -2.38 -4.47 11.93
C PHE A 272 -0.98 -4.36 11.34
N ARG A 273 -0.87 -4.45 10.02
CA ARG A 273 0.36 -4.10 9.27
C ARG A 273 -0.02 -3.25 8.07
N PRO A 274 -0.35 -1.97 8.28
CA PRO A 274 -0.93 -1.15 7.24
C PRO A 274 0.03 -0.96 6.06
N GLU A 275 -0.52 -1.08 4.86
CA GLU A 275 0.20 -0.93 3.61
C GLU A 275 -0.38 0.21 2.79
N LEU A 276 0.37 1.31 2.70
CA LEU A 276 0.05 2.41 1.80
C LEU A 276 0.53 2.07 0.39
N LYS A 277 -0.29 2.40 -0.59
CA LYS A 277 -0.09 2.07 -2.00
C LYS A 277 -0.23 3.33 -2.83
N LEU A 278 0.89 3.78 -3.37
CA LEU A 278 0.98 4.95 -4.25
C LEU A 278 1.10 4.49 -5.70
N ALA A 279 0.27 5.03 -6.58
CA ALA A 279 0.27 4.65 -7.98
C ALA A 279 1.62 4.96 -8.68
N ARG A 280 2.16 3.94 -9.36
CA ARG A 280 3.28 3.96 -10.31
C ARG A 280 4.65 4.39 -9.80
N PHE A 281 4.76 5.55 -9.16
CA PHE A 281 6.04 6.09 -8.70
C PHE A 281 5.90 7.21 -7.67
N LEU A 282 6.92 7.36 -6.85
CA LEU A 282 7.16 8.53 -6.01
C LEU A 282 8.41 9.24 -6.49
N ILE A 283 8.36 10.55 -6.63
CA ILE A 283 9.52 11.40 -6.92
C ILE A 283 9.49 12.58 -5.94
N THR A 284 10.51 12.76 -5.10
CA THR A 284 10.54 13.87 -4.14
C THR A 284 11.93 14.21 -3.61
N ASP A 285 12.14 15.50 -3.34
CA ASP A 285 13.28 16.08 -2.62
C ASP A 285 13.10 16.08 -1.08
N LYS A 286 12.03 15.47 -0.56
CA LYS A 286 11.68 15.45 0.86
C LYS A 286 11.54 14.02 1.34
N PHE A 287 12.63 13.51 1.90
CA PHE A 287 12.71 12.18 2.49
C PHE A 287 13.77 12.16 3.58
N GLU A 288 13.65 11.21 4.49
CA GLU A 288 14.73 10.79 5.37
C GLU A 288 15.30 9.48 4.81
N LYS A 289 16.63 9.34 4.84
CA LYS A 289 17.33 8.11 4.46
C LYS A 289 18.09 7.60 5.67
N HIS A 290 17.94 6.31 5.95
CA HIS A 290 18.65 5.62 7.02
C HIS A 290 19.28 4.36 6.43
N LEU A 291 20.57 4.16 6.69
CA LEU A 291 21.31 2.95 6.31
C LEU A 291 21.47 2.06 7.54
N ASP A 292 21.35 0.75 7.35
CA ASP A 292 21.72 -0.19 8.40
C ASP A 292 23.25 -0.27 8.50
N GLU A 293 23.85 0.29 9.55
CA GLU A 293 25.31 0.27 9.76
C GLU A 293 25.88 -1.15 10.00
N THR A 294 25.04 -2.18 10.14
CA THR A 294 25.51 -3.57 10.29
C THR A 294 25.85 -4.28 8.97
N SER A 295 25.65 -3.66 7.80
CA SER A 295 25.93 -4.26 6.48
C SER A 295 27.36 -4.04 5.94
N GLY A 296 28.34 -3.78 6.82
CA GLY A 296 29.78 -3.69 6.47
C GLY A 296 30.44 -5.01 6.01
N ALA A 297 29.69 -6.11 5.88
CA ALA A 297 30.16 -7.33 5.23
C ALA A 297 29.81 -7.26 3.74
N ALA A 298 30.82 -7.38 2.88
CA ALA A 298 30.64 -7.52 1.44
C ALA A 298 29.52 -8.54 1.14
N PRO A 299 28.61 -8.25 0.20
CA PRO A 299 27.54 -9.18 -0.13
C PRO A 299 28.16 -10.54 -0.48
N PRO A 300 27.62 -11.67 0.03
CA PRO A 300 28.07 -12.98 -0.39
C PRO A 300 27.95 -13.03 -1.91
N SER A 301 29.04 -13.36 -2.60
CA SER A 301 29.04 -13.58 -4.03
C SER A 301 27.92 -14.58 -4.34
N LEU A 302 26.93 -14.12 -5.11
CA LEU A 302 25.86 -14.99 -5.58
C LEU A 302 26.51 -16.17 -6.31
N PRO A 303 26.12 -17.43 -6.02
CA PRO A 303 26.50 -18.55 -6.87
C PRO A 303 26.00 -18.26 -8.29
N PRO A 304 26.70 -18.73 -9.34
CA PRO A 304 26.28 -18.49 -10.72
C PRO A 304 24.84 -18.97 -10.91
N THR A 305 23.93 -18.02 -11.07
CA THR A 305 22.51 -18.27 -11.31
C THR A 305 22.36 -18.96 -12.67
N PRO A 306 21.52 -20.01 -12.82
CA PRO A 306 21.09 -20.43 -14.14
C PRO A 306 20.48 -19.23 -14.88
N ALA A 307 20.66 -19.17 -16.20
CA ALA A 307 20.29 -18.03 -17.03
C ALA A 307 18.92 -17.46 -16.63
N SER A 308 18.90 -16.18 -16.25
CA SER A 308 17.67 -15.45 -15.94
C SER A 308 16.68 -15.60 -17.10
N PRO A 309 15.39 -15.84 -16.84
CA PRO A 309 14.38 -15.88 -17.89
C PRO A 309 14.44 -14.59 -18.70
N THR A 310 14.44 -14.76 -20.01
CA THR A 310 14.54 -13.65 -20.96
C THR A 310 13.23 -12.86 -20.96
N TYR A 311 13.27 -11.64 -21.50
CA TYR A 311 12.10 -10.79 -21.69
C TYR A 311 10.91 -11.50 -22.36
N MET A 312 11.18 -12.47 -23.25
CA MET A 312 10.15 -13.26 -23.93
C MET A 312 9.50 -14.31 -23.01
N ASP A 313 10.28 -14.95 -22.13
CA ASP A 313 9.76 -15.94 -21.17
C ASP A 313 8.78 -15.29 -20.17
N ILE A 314 8.99 -14.01 -19.88
CA ILE A 314 8.16 -13.20 -18.97
C ILE A 314 6.84 -12.79 -19.65
N LEU A 315 6.84 -12.51 -20.95
CA LEU A 315 5.64 -12.14 -21.71
C LEU A 315 4.73 -13.36 -21.97
N ASP A 316 5.30 -14.52 -22.25
CA ASP A 316 4.54 -15.74 -22.53
C ASP A 316 3.80 -16.27 -21.29
N ALA A 317 4.38 -16.11 -20.10
CA ALA A 317 3.71 -16.38 -18.83
C ALA A 317 2.59 -15.37 -18.52
N TYR A 318 2.68 -14.14 -19.04
CA TYR A 318 1.73 -13.05 -18.76
C TYR A 318 0.50 -13.07 -19.68
N HIS A 319 0.61 -13.67 -20.86
CA HIS A 319 -0.46 -13.70 -21.87
C HIS A 319 -1.18 -15.05 -21.99
N GLY A 320 -0.81 -16.06 -21.19
CA GLY A 320 -1.32 -17.41 -21.36
C GLY A 320 -0.83 -17.99 -22.69
N GLY A 321 0.39 -18.53 -22.69
CA GLY A 321 0.99 -19.14 -23.89
C GLY A 321 0.06 -20.16 -24.58
N PRO A 322 0.16 -20.29 -25.91
CA PRO A 322 -0.76 -21.10 -26.71
C PRO A 322 -0.66 -22.58 -26.33
N SER A 323 -1.82 -23.26 -26.23
CA SER A 323 -1.88 -24.71 -26.20
C SER A 323 -1.24 -25.26 -27.48
N ARG A 324 0.03 -25.68 -27.39
CA ARG A 324 0.62 -26.52 -28.42
C ARG A 324 -0.03 -27.89 -28.31
N GLY A 325 -1.03 -28.10 -29.15
CA GLY A 325 -1.50 -29.43 -29.52
C GLY A 325 -0.31 -30.23 -30.04
N SER A 326 -0.04 -31.34 -29.39
CA SER A 326 0.79 -32.40 -29.95
C SER A 326 -0.13 -33.33 -30.72
N ASP A 327 -0.31 -33.04 -32.01
CA ASP A 327 -0.56 -34.10 -32.97
C ASP A 327 0.76 -34.84 -33.17
N SER A 328 0.76 -36.13 -32.82
CA SER A 328 1.67 -37.08 -33.44
C SER A 328 0.91 -38.38 -33.68
N ASP A 329 0.56 -38.57 -34.95
CA ASP A 329 0.27 -39.84 -35.56
C ASP A 329 1.25 -40.92 -35.08
N SER A 330 0.72 -42.09 -34.73
CA SER A 330 1.44 -43.35 -34.81
C SER A 330 0.43 -44.46 -35.05
N ALA A 331 0.26 -44.78 -36.34
CA ALA A 331 -0.46 -45.96 -36.79
C ALA A 331 0.48 -47.17 -36.86
N SER A 332 -0.08 -48.33 -36.50
CA SER A 332 0.31 -49.71 -36.86
C SER A 332 1.53 -50.32 -36.10
N ASN A 333 1.56 -51.59 -35.68
CA ASN A 333 0.69 -52.75 -35.94
C ASN A 333 1.04 -53.94 -35.02
N TYR A 334 0.07 -54.84 -34.77
CA TYR A 334 0.17 -56.27 -34.34
C TYR A 334 0.85 -56.59 -32.99
N SER A 335 0.28 -57.41 -32.09
CA SER A 335 -0.21 -58.78 -32.31
C SER A 335 -1.14 -59.27 -31.18
N GLN A 336 -2.01 -60.23 -31.52
CA GLN A 336 -2.88 -61.04 -30.67
C GLN A 336 -2.06 -61.86 -29.66
N ASP A 337 -2.58 -62.13 -28.44
CA ASP A 337 -3.10 -63.47 -28.10
C ASP A 337 -3.75 -63.59 -26.70
N SER A 338 -4.80 -64.43 -26.65
CA SER A 338 -5.37 -65.24 -25.53
C SER A 338 -5.86 -64.55 -24.24
N MET A 339 -7.18 -64.57 -23.95
CA MET A 339 -7.92 -65.61 -23.21
C MET A 339 -7.41 -65.84 -21.77
N GLU A 340 -8.10 -65.25 -20.79
CA GLU A 340 -9.03 -65.91 -19.84
C GLU A 340 -9.85 -64.87 -19.08
#